data_AF-A0A2W4MY61-F1
#
_entry.id   AF-A0A2W4MY61-F1
#
_cell.length_a   1.000
_cell.length_b   1.000
_cell.length_c   1.000
_cell.angle_alpha   90.00
_cell.angle_beta   90.00
_cell.angle_gamma   90.00
#
_symmetry.space_group_name_H-M   'P 1'
#
loop_
_entity.id
_entity.type
_entity.pdbx_description
1 polymer ?
#
loop_
_entity_poly.entity_id
_entity_poly.type
_entity_poly.pdbx_seq_one_letter_code
_entity_poly.pdbx_strand_id
1 'polypeptide(L)'
;MGNRKPHERAIALAERLIYVETQYFTARSLHDALVERMRDRTRPRPEVVLVLPRGADTPKEGLVIGPAQDELLSSLVAVAHETGTRLRAYYSGAPGPDGELVPTFVHSKLLVVDDRFLSVGSANFTNRSLALDTELNLCWECAEPELPLGRSIRALRASLLAEHAGVPDTAPFFSAFGLVHHLDQLVSSGASKLHHRAVPEDGSMPERVFHLERVFDPDRPLDDLDFEMLFERSA
;
A
#
# COMPACT_ATOMS: atom_id res chain seq x y z
N MET A 1 16.31 -18.23 -6.34
CA MET A 1 15.32 -17.36 -5.66
C MET A 1 15.75 -17.25 -4.21
N GLY A 2 16.24 -16.08 -3.78
CA GLY A 2 16.61 -15.83 -2.39
C GLY A 2 15.41 -15.99 -1.44
N ASN A 3 15.67 -16.01 -0.14
CA ASN A 3 14.71 -16.25 0.94
C ASN A 3 13.69 -15.10 1.09
N ARG A 4 12.86 -14.85 0.07
CA ARG A 4 11.82 -13.81 0.06
C ARG A 4 10.72 -14.17 1.05
N LYS A 5 10.24 -13.16 1.79
CA LYS A 5 9.07 -13.31 2.67
C LYS A 5 7.79 -13.54 1.84
N PRO A 6 6.71 -14.11 2.42
CA PRO A 6 5.49 -14.44 1.67
C PRO A 6 4.92 -13.27 0.84
N HIS A 7 4.88 -12.05 1.39
CA HIS A 7 4.42 -10.84 0.68
C HIS A 7 5.29 -10.52 -0.54
N GLU A 8 6.62 -10.49 -0.40
CA GLU A 8 7.57 -10.21 -1.48
C GLU A 8 7.49 -11.26 -2.59
N ARG A 9 7.32 -12.54 -2.21
CA ARG A 9 7.13 -13.64 -3.15
C ARG A 9 5.81 -13.49 -3.92
N ALA A 10 4.72 -13.15 -3.24
CA ALA A 10 3.43 -12.93 -3.88
C ALA A 10 3.49 -11.77 -4.88
N ILE A 11 4.07 -10.62 -4.48
CA ILE A 11 4.27 -9.45 -5.35
C ILE A 11 5.10 -9.82 -6.58
N ALA A 12 6.21 -10.55 -6.40
CA ALA A 12 7.08 -10.97 -7.50
C ALA A 12 6.39 -11.87 -8.53
N LEU A 13 5.32 -12.58 -8.13
CA LEU A 13 4.56 -13.48 -8.99
C LEU A 13 3.28 -12.86 -9.56
N ALA A 14 2.95 -11.62 -9.21
CA ALA A 14 1.71 -10.96 -9.65
C ALA A 14 1.66 -10.83 -11.18
N GLU A 15 0.50 -10.99 -11.81
CA GLU A 15 0.32 -10.88 -13.27
C GLU A 15 -0.90 -10.03 -13.65
N ARG A 16 -1.81 -9.76 -12.73
CA ARG A 16 -3.09 -9.09 -13.00
C ARG A 16 -3.34 -7.91 -12.08
N LEU A 17 -3.27 -8.13 -10.77
CA LEU A 17 -3.64 -7.14 -9.77
C LEU A 17 -2.87 -7.32 -8.47
N ILE A 18 -2.35 -6.23 -7.93
CA ILE A 18 -1.89 -6.09 -6.57
C ILE A 18 -2.82 -5.09 -5.87
N TYR A 19 -3.53 -5.53 -4.84
CA TYR A 19 -4.42 -4.71 -4.03
C TYR A 19 -3.91 -4.67 -2.59
N VAL A 20 -3.63 -3.48 -2.09
CA VAL A 20 -3.10 -3.25 -0.75
C VAL A 20 -4.05 -2.34 0.02
N GLU A 21 -4.39 -2.73 1.24
CA GLU A 21 -4.90 -1.80 2.25
C GLU A 21 -3.92 -1.78 3.42
N THR A 22 -3.37 -0.62 3.75
CA THR A 22 -2.47 -0.50 4.89
C THR A 22 -2.54 0.88 5.50
N GLN A 23 -2.32 0.96 6.80
CA GLN A 23 -2.23 2.24 7.51
C GLN A 23 -0.96 3.00 7.10
N TYR A 24 0.16 2.27 6.96
CA TYR A 24 1.48 2.84 6.67
C TYR A 24 2.21 2.03 5.61
N PHE A 25 2.83 2.74 4.67
CA PHE A 25 3.65 2.19 3.59
C PHE A 25 5.05 2.83 3.62
N THR A 26 5.94 2.25 4.41
CA THR A 26 7.37 2.66 4.56
C THR A 26 8.34 1.50 4.42
N ALA A 27 7.84 0.27 4.23
CA ALA A 27 8.64 -0.94 4.04
C ALA A 27 9.41 -0.91 2.72
N ARG A 28 10.74 -0.71 2.79
CA ARG A 28 11.60 -0.69 1.61
C ARG A 28 11.63 -2.04 0.89
N SER A 29 11.54 -3.16 1.62
CA SER A 29 11.53 -4.48 0.99
C SER A 29 10.28 -4.75 0.13
N LEU A 30 9.13 -4.22 0.53
CA LEU A 30 7.90 -4.32 -0.27
C LEU A 30 7.87 -3.32 -1.42
N HIS A 31 8.38 -2.10 -1.21
CA HIS A 31 8.64 -1.14 -2.27
C HIS A 31 9.52 -1.76 -3.37
N ASP A 32 10.66 -2.33 -3.00
CA ASP A 32 11.61 -2.92 -3.95
C ASP A 32 11.01 -4.11 -4.69
N ALA A 33 10.21 -4.94 -4.01
CA ALA A 33 9.48 -6.02 -4.66
C ALA A 33 8.48 -5.50 -5.71
N LEU A 34 7.77 -4.39 -5.43
CA LEU A 34 6.87 -3.75 -6.39
C LEU A 34 7.65 -3.15 -7.57
N VAL A 35 8.76 -2.46 -7.31
CA VAL A 35 9.63 -1.88 -8.36
C VAL A 35 10.18 -2.97 -9.27
N GLU A 36 10.76 -4.03 -8.71
CA GLU A 36 11.26 -5.17 -9.46
C GLU A 36 10.14 -5.79 -10.29
N ARG A 37 8.95 -5.96 -9.69
CA ARG A 37 7.84 -6.54 -10.40
C ARG A 37 7.38 -5.66 -11.56
N MET A 38 7.22 -4.36 -11.37
CA MET A 38 6.82 -3.45 -12.44
C MET A 38 7.83 -3.41 -13.61
N ARG A 39 9.11 -3.59 -13.29
CA ARG A 39 10.20 -3.62 -14.28
C ARG A 39 10.36 -4.96 -14.98
N ASP A 40 9.87 -6.06 -14.40
CA ASP A 40 9.91 -7.38 -15.02
C ASP A 40 8.98 -7.47 -16.23
N ARG A 41 9.60 -7.56 -17.41
CA ARG A 41 8.93 -7.67 -18.72
C ARG A 41 8.66 -9.12 -19.15
N THR A 42 9.11 -10.11 -18.37
CA THR A 42 8.91 -11.53 -18.69
C THR A 42 7.49 -12.02 -18.38
N ARG A 43 6.71 -11.20 -17.67
CA ARG A 43 5.32 -11.48 -17.25
C ARG A 43 4.40 -10.31 -17.58
N PRO A 44 3.07 -10.53 -17.70
CA PRO A 44 2.09 -9.46 -17.88
C PRO A 44 2.15 -8.42 -16.76
N ARG A 45 1.98 -7.13 -17.06
CA ARG A 45 2.05 -6.08 -16.04
C ARG A 45 0.79 -6.11 -15.16
N PRO A 46 0.90 -6.17 -13.82
CA PRO A 46 -0.26 -6.07 -12.96
C PRO A 46 -0.76 -4.61 -12.89
N GLU A 47 -2.02 -4.41 -12.52
CA GLU A 47 -2.48 -3.14 -11.96
C GLU A 47 -2.15 -3.10 -10.46
N VAL A 48 -1.88 -1.92 -9.92
CA VAL A 48 -1.57 -1.71 -8.50
C VAL A 48 -2.56 -0.73 -7.90
N VAL A 49 -3.29 -1.17 -6.89
CA VAL A 49 -4.25 -0.35 -6.15
C VAL A 49 -3.80 -0.30 -4.69
N LEU A 50 -3.53 0.91 -4.21
CA LEU A 50 -3.19 1.16 -2.81
C LEU A 50 -4.35 1.93 -2.16
N VAL A 51 -4.87 1.44 -1.04
CA VAL A 51 -5.83 2.14 -0.19
C VAL A 51 -5.13 2.49 1.11
N LEU A 52 -4.96 3.79 1.34
CA LEU A 52 -4.17 4.35 2.44
C LEU A 52 -5.00 5.41 3.19
N PRO A 53 -4.63 5.76 4.43
CA PRO A 53 -5.14 6.98 5.07
C PRO A 53 -4.87 8.24 4.23
N ARG A 54 -5.75 9.24 4.33
CA ARG A 54 -5.57 10.54 3.65
C ARG A 54 -4.27 11.25 4.07
N GLY A 55 -3.81 11.00 5.29
CA GLY A 55 -2.61 11.60 5.89
C GLY A 55 -2.31 10.91 7.21
N ALA A 56 -1.29 11.39 7.92
CA ALA A 56 -0.96 10.87 9.25
C ALA A 56 -2.05 11.22 10.28
N ASP A 57 -2.29 10.31 11.22
CA ASP A 57 -3.30 10.49 12.28
C ASP A 57 -2.80 11.41 13.40
N THR A 58 -1.49 11.41 13.64
CA THR A 58 -0.85 12.24 14.65
C THR A 58 0.24 13.13 14.07
N PRO A 59 0.54 14.30 14.70
CA PRO A 59 1.64 15.16 14.27
C PRO A 59 3.01 14.46 14.27
N LYS A 60 3.22 13.47 15.15
CA LYS A 60 4.47 12.70 15.23
C LYS A 60 4.64 11.79 14.03
N GLU A 61 3.59 11.06 13.66
CA GLU A 61 3.56 10.23 12.46
C GLU A 61 3.72 11.10 11.21
N GLY A 62 3.11 12.29 11.18
CA GLY A 62 3.27 13.25 10.10
C GLY A 62 4.70 13.77 9.92
N LEU A 63 5.50 13.81 10.98
CA LEU A 63 6.88 14.32 10.92
C LEU A 63 7.87 13.29 10.37
N VAL A 64 7.64 12.00 10.61
CA VAL A 64 8.61 10.94 10.29
C VAL A 64 8.08 9.93 9.27
N ILE A 65 6.87 9.40 9.48
CA ILE A 65 6.27 8.41 8.57
C ILE A 65 5.80 9.07 7.28
N GLY A 66 5.24 10.28 7.38
CA GLY A 66 4.75 11.05 6.23
C GLY A 66 5.79 11.20 5.11
N PRO A 67 6.95 11.82 5.36
CA PRO A 67 7.96 12.03 4.33
C PRO A 67 8.55 10.73 3.76
N ALA A 68 8.76 9.71 4.58
CA ALA A 68 9.25 8.40 4.12
C ALA A 68 8.23 7.69 3.23
N GLN A 69 6.96 7.71 3.61
CA GLN A 69 5.89 7.15 2.78
C GLN A 69 5.75 7.92 1.47
N ASP A 70 5.79 9.25 1.53
CA ASP A 70 5.71 10.11 0.35
C ASP A 70 6.89 9.86 -0.61
N GLU A 71 8.11 9.64 -0.11
CA GLU A 71 9.28 9.22 -0.90
C GLU A 71 9.00 7.93 -1.67
N LEU A 72 8.56 6.87 -0.97
CA LEU A 72 8.32 5.57 -1.59
C LEU A 72 7.13 5.61 -2.57
N LEU A 73 6.06 6.33 -2.24
CA LEU A 73 4.91 6.48 -3.14
C LEU A 73 5.30 7.26 -4.41
N SER A 74 6.10 8.33 -4.28
CA SER A 74 6.59 9.11 -5.42
C SER A 74 7.47 8.26 -6.33
N SER A 75 8.37 7.46 -5.74
CA SER A 75 9.19 6.47 -6.44
C SER A 75 8.32 5.45 -7.19
N LEU A 76 7.31 4.86 -6.55
CA LEU A 76 6.40 3.91 -7.18
C LEU A 76 5.62 4.53 -8.34
N VAL A 77 5.14 5.77 -8.21
CA VAL A 77 4.45 6.50 -9.28
C VAL A 77 5.40 6.76 -10.46
N ALA A 78 6.64 7.18 -10.19
CA ALA A 78 7.65 7.41 -11.22
C ALA A 78 7.99 6.12 -11.98
N VAL A 79 8.21 5.01 -11.27
CA VAL A 79 8.45 3.70 -11.88
C VAL A 79 7.23 3.22 -12.66
N ALA A 80 6.02 3.37 -12.12
CA ALA A 80 4.80 2.99 -12.82
C ALA A 80 4.62 3.76 -14.13
N HIS A 81 4.97 5.05 -14.14
CA HIS A 81 5.00 5.86 -15.37
C HIS A 81 6.06 5.37 -16.35
N GLU A 82 7.30 5.15 -15.90
CA GLU A 82 8.41 4.62 -16.70
C GLU A 82 8.06 3.27 -17.35
N THR A 83 7.49 2.36 -16.57
CA THR A 83 7.14 1.01 -17.00
C THR A 83 5.76 0.94 -17.63
N GLY A 84 4.97 2.02 -17.69
CA GLY A 84 3.60 2.01 -18.16
C GLY A 84 2.64 1.11 -17.35
N THR A 85 2.99 0.81 -16.10
CA THR A 85 2.14 0.09 -15.14
C THR A 85 1.01 1.02 -14.67
N ARG A 86 -0.21 0.50 -14.50
CA ARG A 86 -1.29 1.27 -13.86
C ARG A 86 -1.15 1.15 -12.36
N LEU A 87 -0.86 2.28 -11.69
CA LEU A 87 -0.78 2.36 -10.24
C LEU A 87 -1.59 3.57 -9.76
N ARG A 88 -2.44 3.38 -8.76
CA ARG A 88 -3.14 4.49 -8.10
C ARG A 88 -3.26 4.25 -6.60
N ALA A 89 -3.03 5.32 -5.84
CA ALA A 89 -3.32 5.38 -4.42
C ALA A 89 -4.64 6.12 -4.16
N TYR A 90 -5.46 5.57 -3.27
CA TYR A 90 -6.76 6.09 -2.90
C TYR A 90 -6.88 6.21 -1.37
N TYR A 91 -7.82 7.02 -0.92
CA TYR A 91 -8.36 6.99 0.44
C TYR A 91 -9.90 7.03 0.37
N SER A 92 -10.57 6.55 1.41
CA SER A 92 -12.02 6.69 1.54
C SER A 92 -12.38 7.85 2.46
N GLY A 93 -13.47 8.55 2.17
CA GLY A 93 -13.99 9.64 2.98
C GLY A 93 -15.42 10.00 2.61
N ALA A 94 -16.18 10.47 3.60
CA ALA A 94 -17.57 10.85 3.44
C ALA A 94 -17.80 12.28 3.97
N PRO A 95 -18.83 13.00 3.47
CA PRO A 95 -19.22 14.28 4.05
C PRO A 95 -19.57 14.13 5.53
N GLY A 96 -18.99 14.99 6.36
CA GLY A 96 -19.33 15.17 7.76
C GLY A 96 -20.62 15.97 7.96
N PRO A 97 -21.01 16.23 9.21
CA PRO A 97 -22.23 16.97 9.53
C PRO A 97 -22.31 18.36 8.88
N ASP A 98 -21.17 19.06 8.75
CA ASP A 98 -21.12 20.41 8.19
C ASP A 98 -20.69 20.42 6.70
N GLY A 99 -20.66 19.23 6.07
CA GLY A 99 -20.34 19.05 4.65
C GLY A 99 -18.84 18.95 4.33
N GLU A 100 -17.96 19.09 5.31
CA GLU A 100 -16.52 18.84 5.14
C GLU A 100 -16.23 17.36 4.86
N LEU A 101 -15.21 17.08 4.06
CA LEU A 101 -14.81 15.70 3.82
C LEU A 101 -14.12 15.12 5.06
N VAL A 102 -14.72 14.12 5.68
CA VAL A 102 -14.17 13.35 6.80
C VAL A 102 -13.55 12.06 6.26
N PRO A 103 -12.21 11.88 6.33
CA PRO A 103 -11.57 10.66 5.89
C PRO A 103 -11.97 9.47 6.76
N THR A 104 -12.24 8.34 6.12
CA THR A 104 -12.34 7.06 6.80
C THR A 104 -10.95 6.60 7.20
N PHE A 105 -10.79 6.24 8.47
CA PHE A 105 -9.52 5.79 8.99
C PHE A 105 -9.21 4.36 8.50
N VAL A 106 -8.19 4.22 7.66
CA VAL A 106 -7.76 2.93 7.11
C VAL A 106 -6.75 2.29 8.06
N HIS A 107 -7.23 1.38 8.91
CA HIS A 107 -6.39 0.62 9.83
C HIS A 107 -6.17 -0.84 9.40
N SER A 108 -6.67 -1.23 8.22
CA SER A 108 -6.42 -2.53 7.60
C SER A 108 -4.91 -2.80 7.44
N LYS A 109 -4.52 -4.08 7.41
CA LYS A 109 -3.23 -4.55 6.91
C LYS A 109 -3.45 -5.79 6.05
N LEU A 110 -3.66 -5.54 4.76
CA LEU A 110 -4.17 -6.52 3.82
C LEU A 110 -3.42 -6.45 2.48
N LEU A 111 -3.07 -7.61 1.94
CA LEU A 111 -2.52 -7.77 0.60
C LEU A 111 -3.33 -8.83 -0.15
N VAL A 112 -3.84 -8.46 -1.32
CA VAL A 112 -4.36 -9.42 -2.31
C VAL A 112 -3.50 -9.35 -3.57
N VAL A 113 -3.08 -10.51 -4.06
CA VAL A 113 -2.39 -10.64 -5.36
C VAL A 113 -3.14 -11.63 -6.23
N ASP A 114 -3.60 -11.16 -7.39
CA ASP A 114 -4.26 -11.93 -8.46
C ASP A 114 -5.46 -12.80 -8.04
N ASP A 115 -6.10 -12.47 -6.91
CA ASP A 115 -7.05 -13.34 -6.22
C ASP A 115 -6.49 -14.75 -5.89
N ARG A 116 -5.15 -14.91 -5.88
CA ARG A 116 -4.41 -16.14 -5.59
C ARG A 116 -3.73 -16.11 -4.22
N PHE A 117 -3.36 -14.93 -3.76
CA PHE A 117 -2.78 -14.71 -2.45
C PHE A 117 -3.63 -13.70 -1.68
N LEU A 118 -3.90 -13.99 -0.41
CA LEU A 118 -4.46 -13.04 0.56
C LEU A 118 -3.62 -13.10 1.83
N SER A 119 -3.19 -11.95 2.33
CA SER A 119 -2.64 -11.78 3.68
C SER A 119 -3.52 -10.80 4.44
N VAL A 120 -3.87 -11.14 5.68
CA VAL A 120 -4.56 -10.25 6.63
C VAL A 120 -3.92 -10.41 8.00
N GLY A 121 -3.63 -9.30 8.69
CA GLY A 121 -3.02 -9.38 10.00
C GLY A 121 -2.83 -8.04 10.68
N SER A 122 -1.85 -7.99 11.59
CA SER A 122 -1.48 -6.78 12.32
C SER A 122 -0.29 -6.03 11.72
N ALA A 123 0.58 -6.72 10.94
CA ALA A 123 1.78 -6.13 10.38
C ALA A 123 1.46 -5.03 9.35
N ASN A 124 1.79 -3.78 9.66
CA ASN A 124 1.78 -2.71 8.67
C ASN A 124 2.84 -2.95 7.59
N PHE A 125 2.74 -2.23 6.47
CA PHE A 125 3.79 -2.24 5.47
C PHE A 125 4.90 -1.25 5.87
N THR A 126 5.44 -1.43 7.07
CA THR A 126 6.56 -0.68 7.65
C THR A 126 7.75 -1.59 7.83
N ASN A 127 8.96 -1.04 7.90
CA ASN A 127 10.17 -1.85 8.11
C ASN A 127 10.08 -2.61 9.45
N ARG A 128 9.64 -1.93 10.50
CA ARG A 128 9.53 -2.48 11.86
C ARG A 128 8.49 -3.59 11.97
N SER A 129 7.30 -3.44 11.36
CA SER A 129 6.27 -4.49 11.41
C SER A 129 6.72 -5.75 10.66
N LEU A 130 7.54 -5.60 9.61
CA LEU A 130 8.02 -6.74 8.85
C LEU A 130 9.27 -7.39 9.44
N ALA A 131 9.98 -6.75 10.38
CA ALA A 131 11.28 -7.23 10.86
C ALA A 131 11.43 -7.35 12.39
N LEU A 132 10.70 -6.56 13.18
CA LEU A 132 10.98 -6.38 14.62
C LEU A 132 9.76 -6.51 15.51
N ASP A 133 8.66 -5.84 15.16
CA ASP A 133 7.48 -5.83 16.01
C ASP A 133 6.87 -7.24 16.08
N THR A 134 6.21 -7.53 17.20
CA THR A 134 5.48 -8.79 17.35
C THR A 134 4.18 -8.70 16.59
N GLU A 135 4.16 -9.29 15.40
CA GLU A 135 3.02 -9.25 14.49
C GLU A 135 2.50 -10.65 14.17
N LEU A 136 1.23 -10.72 13.78
CA LEU A 136 0.62 -11.96 13.28
C LEU A 136 -0.17 -11.69 12.01
N ASN A 137 0.14 -12.43 10.95
CA ASN A 137 -0.62 -12.44 9.71
C ASN A 137 -1.07 -13.86 9.36
N LEU A 138 -2.30 -13.99 8.89
CA LEU A 138 -2.82 -15.18 8.25
C LEU A 138 -2.70 -15.02 6.73
N CYS A 139 -2.15 -16.02 6.07
CA CYS A 139 -1.97 -16.05 4.63
C CYS A 139 -2.74 -17.22 4.00
N TRP A 140 -3.43 -16.95 2.90
CA TRP A 140 -4.07 -17.96 2.07
C TRP A 140 -3.44 -17.95 0.69
N GLU A 141 -3.05 -19.14 0.22
CA GLU A 141 -2.46 -19.37 -1.09
C GLU A 141 -3.36 -20.31 -1.89
N CYS A 142 -3.73 -19.88 -3.09
CA CYS A 142 -4.51 -20.65 -4.04
C CYS A 142 -3.74 -20.77 -5.36
N ALA A 143 -3.66 -22.00 -5.88
CA ALA A 143 -3.00 -22.25 -7.17
C ALA A 143 -3.72 -21.54 -8.33
N GLU A 144 -5.06 -21.51 -8.29
CA GLU A 144 -5.87 -20.96 -9.38
C GLU A 144 -7.02 -20.08 -8.86
N PRO A 145 -7.20 -18.87 -9.42
CA PRO A 145 -8.14 -17.88 -8.89
C PRO A 145 -9.60 -18.30 -9.08
N GLU A 146 -9.88 -19.23 -10.00
CA GLU A 146 -11.22 -19.75 -10.24
C GLU A 146 -11.62 -20.90 -9.31
N LEU A 147 -10.74 -21.37 -8.43
CA LEU A 147 -11.10 -22.33 -7.38
C LEU A 147 -11.92 -21.64 -6.26
N PRO A 148 -12.63 -22.40 -5.40
CA PRO A 148 -13.46 -21.83 -4.34
C PRO A 148 -12.74 -20.77 -3.49
N LEU A 149 -11.49 -21.04 -3.08
CA LEU A 149 -10.69 -20.10 -2.30
C LEU A 149 -10.39 -18.81 -3.07
N GLY A 150 -9.96 -18.90 -4.33
CA GLY A 150 -9.69 -17.71 -5.15
C GLY A 150 -10.94 -16.86 -5.39
N ARG A 151 -12.09 -17.50 -5.61
CA ARG A 151 -13.39 -16.79 -5.69
C ARG A 151 -13.77 -16.09 -4.38
N SER A 152 -13.47 -16.70 -3.23
CA SER A 152 -13.67 -16.07 -1.92
C SER A 152 -12.75 -14.87 -1.71
N ILE A 153 -11.47 -14.95 -2.11
CA ILE A 153 -10.53 -13.82 -2.06
C ILE A 153 -11.02 -12.68 -2.95
N ARG A 154 -11.46 -12.99 -4.18
CA ARG A 154 -12.05 -12.01 -5.09
C ARG A 154 -13.28 -11.33 -4.50
N ALA A 155 -14.19 -12.10 -3.91
CA ALA A 155 -15.40 -11.58 -3.30
C ALA A 155 -15.08 -10.66 -2.11
N LEU A 156 -14.09 -11.01 -1.28
CA LEU A 156 -13.59 -10.16 -0.21
C LEU A 156 -13.08 -8.82 -0.76
N ARG A 157 -12.17 -8.86 -1.75
CA ARG A 157 -11.62 -7.67 -2.40
C ARG A 157 -12.73 -6.79 -2.99
N ALA A 158 -13.69 -7.38 -3.70
CA ALA A 158 -14.81 -6.67 -4.30
C ALA A 158 -15.73 -6.02 -3.23
N SER A 159 -15.98 -6.72 -2.12
CA SER A 159 -16.75 -6.21 -0.99
C SER A 159 -16.08 -5.01 -0.33
N LEU A 160 -14.76 -5.09 -0.08
CA LEU A 160 -13.99 -4.01 0.52
C LEU A 160 -13.95 -2.77 -0.38
N LEU A 161 -13.72 -2.96 -1.69
CA LEU A 161 -13.75 -1.87 -2.66
C LEU A 161 -15.12 -1.20 -2.74
N ALA A 162 -16.20 -1.97 -2.71
CA ALA A 162 -17.56 -1.44 -2.70
C ALA A 162 -17.83 -0.61 -1.44
N GLU A 163 -17.39 -1.10 -0.27
CA GLU A 163 -17.47 -0.38 0.99
C GLU A 163 -16.69 0.95 0.94
N HIS A 164 -15.41 0.90 0.55
CA HIS A 164 -14.56 2.09 0.41
C HIS A 164 -15.13 3.10 -0.60
N ALA A 165 -15.72 2.61 -1.68
CA ALA A 165 -16.39 3.41 -2.70
C ALA A 165 -17.76 3.94 -2.25
N GLY A 166 -18.34 3.40 -1.18
CA GLY A 166 -19.67 3.75 -0.71
C GLY A 166 -20.79 3.31 -1.64
N VAL A 167 -20.60 2.24 -2.41
CA VAL A 167 -21.59 1.72 -3.37
C VAL A 167 -22.07 0.33 -2.94
N PRO A 168 -23.36 0.00 -3.13
CA PRO A 168 -23.91 -1.30 -2.71
C PRO A 168 -23.58 -2.44 -3.68
N ASP A 169 -23.33 -2.12 -4.95
CA ASP A 169 -23.04 -3.13 -5.98
C ASP A 169 -21.56 -3.50 -5.98
N THR A 170 -21.28 -4.78 -5.79
CA THR A 170 -19.92 -5.33 -5.79
C THR A 170 -19.48 -5.84 -7.17
N ALA A 171 -20.43 -6.11 -8.07
CA ALA A 171 -20.16 -6.72 -9.36
C ALA A 171 -19.09 -6.00 -10.20
N PRO A 172 -19.04 -4.64 -10.24
CA PRO A 172 -18.00 -3.92 -10.97
C PRO A 172 -16.57 -4.21 -10.51
N PHE A 173 -16.38 -4.62 -9.25
CA PHE A 173 -15.06 -4.85 -8.66
C PHE A 173 -14.56 -6.30 -8.82
N PHE A 174 -15.35 -7.21 -9.39
CA PHE A 174 -14.92 -8.60 -9.58
C PHE A 174 -13.78 -8.73 -10.62
N SER A 175 -13.75 -7.85 -11.62
CA SER A 175 -12.66 -7.84 -12.60
C SER A 175 -11.35 -7.38 -11.94
N ALA A 176 -10.27 -8.10 -12.23
CA ALA A 176 -8.91 -7.64 -11.93
C ALA A 176 -8.34 -6.75 -13.05
N PHE A 177 -8.98 -6.74 -14.23
CA PHE A 177 -8.56 -5.94 -15.38
C PHE A 177 -9.37 -4.66 -15.49
N GLY A 178 -8.71 -3.55 -15.76
CA GLY A 178 -9.30 -2.22 -15.84
C GLY A 178 -9.72 -1.65 -14.48
N LEU A 179 -9.26 -2.23 -13.37
CA LEU A 179 -9.75 -1.87 -12.05
C LEU A 179 -9.35 -0.45 -11.66
N VAL A 180 -8.11 -0.03 -11.94
CA VAL A 180 -7.65 1.35 -11.70
C VAL A 180 -8.48 2.32 -12.54
N HIS A 181 -8.75 2.00 -13.80
CA HIS A 181 -9.57 2.85 -14.66
C HIS A 181 -11.00 2.99 -14.13
N HIS A 182 -11.61 1.88 -13.69
CA HIS A 182 -12.95 1.88 -13.12
C HIS A 182 -13.02 2.72 -11.82
N LEU A 183 -12.04 2.57 -10.93
CA LEU A 183 -11.95 3.35 -9.70
C LEU A 183 -11.72 4.85 -10.01
N ASP A 184 -10.84 5.19 -10.95
CA ASP A 184 -10.63 6.58 -11.40
C ASP A 184 -11.94 7.20 -11.95
N GLN A 185 -12.77 6.43 -12.67
CA GLN A 185 -14.09 6.87 -13.14
C GLN A 185 -15.08 7.10 -12.00
N LEU A 186 -15.10 6.21 -10.99
CA LEU A 186 -15.94 6.37 -9.80
C LEU A 186 -15.56 7.63 -9.03
N VAL A 187 -14.27 7.87 -8.80
CA VAL A 187 -13.76 9.10 -8.16
C VAL A 187 -14.19 10.32 -8.97
N SER A 188 -13.99 10.30 -10.29
CA SER A 188 -14.31 11.43 -11.18
C SER A 188 -15.81 11.73 -11.26
N SER A 189 -16.68 10.76 -10.99
CA SER A 189 -18.13 10.95 -10.98
C SER A 189 -18.63 11.80 -9.80
N GLY A 190 -17.82 11.94 -8.73
CA GLY A 190 -18.21 12.60 -7.49
C GLY A 190 -19.27 11.85 -6.65
N ALA A 191 -19.72 10.68 -7.10
CA ALA A 191 -20.74 9.87 -6.42
C ALA A 191 -20.14 8.78 -5.50
N SER A 192 -18.81 8.73 -5.38
CA SER A 192 -18.09 7.74 -4.57
C SER A 192 -17.52 8.35 -3.30
N LYS A 193 -17.37 7.52 -2.26
CA LYS A 193 -16.55 7.82 -1.07
C LYS A 193 -15.05 7.68 -1.34
N LEU A 194 -14.62 7.12 -2.47
CA LEU A 194 -13.21 7.07 -2.83
C LEU A 194 -12.72 8.41 -3.34
N HIS A 195 -11.48 8.73 -3.00
CA HIS A 195 -10.74 9.91 -3.43
C HIS A 195 -9.32 9.52 -3.83
N HIS A 196 -8.70 10.26 -4.74
CA HIS A 196 -7.28 10.08 -5.02
C HIS A 196 -6.46 10.52 -3.81
N ARG A 197 -5.54 9.67 -3.35
CA ARG A 197 -4.52 10.07 -2.40
C ARG A 197 -3.48 10.90 -3.15
N ALA A 198 -3.26 12.13 -2.71
CA ALA A 198 -2.20 12.96 -3.24
C ALA A 198 -0.85 12.27 -2.99
N VAL A 199 -0.02 12.19 -4.02
CA VAL A 199 1.38 11.76 -3.96
C VAL A 199 2.20 12.95 -4.46
N PRO A 200 3.22 13.42 -3.70
CA PRO A 200 4.02 14.54 -4.16
C PRO A 200 4.78 14.20 -5.45
N GLU A 201 5.01 15.22 -6.30
CA GLU A 201 5.78 15.03 -7.55
C GLU A 201 7.27 14.80 -7.26
N ASP A 202 7.77 15.45 -6.20
CA ASP A 202 9.10 15.25 -5.64
C ASP A 202 8.94 14.77 -4.19
N GLY A 203 9.08 13.46 -3.98
CA GLY A 203 9.03 12.84 -2.67
C GLY A 203 10.38 12.83 -1.95
N SER A 204 11.37 13.64 -2.37
CA SER A 204 12.69 13.63 -1.73
C SER A 204 12.59 13.88 -0.23
N MET A 205 13.02 12.88 0.54
CA MET A 205 13.02 12.97 1.99
C MET A 205 14.24 13.79 2.45
N PRO A 206 14.07 14.83 3.29
CA PRO A 206 15.21 15.57 3.83
C PRO A 206 16.13 14.65 4.65
N GLU A 207 17.45 14.83 4.56
CA GLU A 207 18.46 13.99 5.24
C GLU A 207 18.17 13.84 6.76
N ARG A 208 17.71 14.91 7.41
CA ARG A 208 17.32 14.89 8.83
C ARG A 208 16.15 13.94 9.11
N VAL A 209 15.18 13.86 8.20
CA VAL A 209 14.03 12.95 8.35
C VAL A 209 14.43 11.52 8.04
N PHE A 210 15.38 11.30 7.13
CA PHE A 210 15.95 9.97 6.87
C PHE A 210 16.56 9.33 8.12
N HIS A 211 17.34 10.09 8.91
CA HIS A 211 17.89 9.58 10.16
C HIS A 211 16.81 9.29 11.21
N LEU A 212 15.78 10.14 11.30
CA LEU A 212 14.65 9.90 12.18
C LEU A 212 13.88 8.64 11.76
N GLU A 213 13.61 8.44 10.47
CA GLU A 213 12.94 7.24 9.96
C GLU A 213 13.68 5.97 10.37
N ARG A 214 15.01 5.94 10.26
CA ARG A 214 15.79 4.78 10.68
C ARG A 214 15.67 4.42 12.17
N VAL A 215 15.31 5.38 13.03
CA VAL A 215 15.10 5.13 14.45
C VAL A 215 13.64 4.84 14.78
N PHE A 216 12.69 5.46 14.08
CA PHE A 216 11.25 5.28 14.32
C PHE A 216 10.65 4.08 13.58
N ASP A 217 11.18 3.74 12.41
CA ASP A 217 10.82 2.58 11.57
C ASP A 217 12.04 1.74 11.15
N PRO A 218 12.79 1.16 12.11
CA PRO A 218 13.96 0.35 11.79
C PRO A 218 13.61 -1.01 11.17
N ASP A 219 14.49 -1.52 10.31
CA ASP A 219 14.43 -2.88 9.74
C ASP A 219 15.26 -3.92 10.50
N ARG A 220 15.99 -3.48 11.54
CA ARG A 220 16.84 -4.29 12.42
C ARG A 220 16.83 -3.75 13.85
N PRO A 221 17.22 -4.53 14.87
CA PRO A 221 17.40 -3.99 16.21
C PRO A 221 18.37 -2.79 16.18
N LEU A 222 17.98 -1.73 16.86
CA LEU A 222 18.78 -0.51 16.96
C LEU A 222 20.02 -0.75 17.81
N ASP A 223 21.11 -0.07 17.47
CA ASP A 223 22.35 -0.01 18.24
C ASP A 223 22.69 1.43 18.66
N ASP A 224 23.75 1.61 19.45
CA ASP A 224 24.15 2.93 19.96
C ASP A 224 24.51 3.91 18.83
N LEU A 225 25.03 3.43 17.70
CA LEU A 225 25.39 4.27 16.55
C LEU A 225 24.14 4.86 15.88
N ASP A 226 23.04 4.12 15.84
CA ASP A 226 21.76 4.61 15.31
C ASP A 226 21.26 5.82 16.12
N PHE A 227 21.49 5.85 17.44
CA PHE A 227 21.15 6.98 18.30
C PHE A 227 22.17 8.12 18.18
N GLU A 228 23.47 7.83 18.10
CA GLU A 228 24.52 8.86 17.92
C GLU A 228 24.30 9.67 16.64
N MET A 229 23.91 9.02 15.54
CA MET A 229 23.58 9.69 14.28
C MET A 229 22.43 10.70 14.38
N LEU A 230 21.53 10.59 15.37
CA LEU A 230 20.49 11.58 15.63
C LEU A 230 21.04 12.86 16.28
N PHE A 231 22.10 12.74 17.09
CA PHE A 231 22.60 13.82 17.94
C PHE A 231 23.85 14.52 17.37
N GLU A 232 24.69 13.81 16.62
CA GLU A 232 26.00 14.33 16.15
C GLU A 232 25.92 15.48 15.13
N ARG A 233 24.74 15.81 14.59
CA ARG A 233 24.57 16.91 13.60
C ARG A 233 23.61 18.01 14.03
N SER A 234 23.36 18.13 15.32
CA SER A 234 22.61 19.25 15.92
C SER A 234 23.49 20.47 16.28
N ALA A 235 24.77 20.47 15.88
CA ALA A 235 25.73 21.56 16.06
C ALA A 235 26.06 22.26 14.73
#